data_AF-A0A2D6WLS4-F1
#
_entry.id   AF-A0A2D6WLS4-F1
#
_cell.length_a   1.000
_cell.length_b   1.000
_cell.length_c   1.000
_cell.angle_alpha   90.00
_cell.angle_beta   90.00
_cell.angle_gamma   90.00
#
_symmetry.space_group_name_H-M   'P 1'
#
loop_
_entity.id
_entity.type
_entity.pdbx_description
1 polymer ?
#
loop_
_entity_poly.entity_id
_entity_poly.type
_entity_poly.pdbx_seq_one_letter_code
_entity_poly.pdbx_strand_id
1 'polypeptide(L)'
;MAPFVPKAGTPFQWLPMASPLTLNRRLSLLKKRLGARGIKLKCESPAWSQVQGVLARGDIKLAEVLANIEEVSLSGWRKAVNKCQLDINFYAHKRWDVGQELPWAVLDLGIKPDQLKRELNRALD
;
A
#
# COMPACT_ATOMS: atom_id res chain seq x y z
N MET A 1 13.48 -1.16 -7.86
CA MET A 1 13.19 -0.89 -6.44
C MET A 1 11.74 -0.46 -6.31
N ALA A 2 10.96 -1.17 -5.50
CA ALA A 2 9.55 -0.87 -5.26
C ALA A 2 9.36 -0.33 -3.83
N PRO A 3 8.48 0.66 -3.61
CA PRO A 3 8.00 0.99 -2.28
C PRO A 3 7.34 -0.22 -1.59
N PHE A 4 7.37 -0.24 -0.26
CA PHE A 4 6.62 -1.21 0.53
C PHE A 4 5.12 -1.05 0.27
N VAL A 5 4.43 -2.18 0.03
CA VAL A 5 2.97 -2.28 -0.12
C VAL A 5 2.46 -3.34 0.85
N PRO A 6 1.63 -2.99 1.85
CA PRO A 6 1.10 -3.95 2.82
C PRO A 6 0.09 -4.89 2.15
N LYS A 7 0.47 -6.16 1.99
CA LYS A 7 -0.36 -7.17 1.34
C LYS A 7 -1.20 -7.95 2.34
N ALA A 8 -2.46 -8.21 1.98
CA ALA A 8 -3.33 -9.13 2.71
C ALA A 8 -2.67 -10.49 2.93
N GLY A 9 -2.88 -11.07 4.12
CA GLY A 9 -2.34 -12.39 4.48
C GLY A 9 -0.85 -12.42 4.76
N THR A 10 -0.18 -11.26 4.84
CA THR A 10 1.25 -11.17 5.21
C THR A 10 1.44 -10.60 6.61
N PRO A 11 2.58 -10.85 7.27
CA PRO A 11 2.85 -10.28 8.60
C PRO A 11 2.80 -8.75 8.62
N PHE A 12 3.07 -8.10 7.48
CA PHE A 12 3.11 -6.64 7.38
C PHE A 12 1.79 -6.00 6.97
N GLN A 13 0.69 -6.76 6.89
CA GLN A 13 -0.62 -6.27 6.44
C GLN A 13 -1.20 -5.12 7.28
N TRP A 14 -0.76 -5.00 8.54
CA TRP A 14 -1.17 -3.94 9.46
C TRP A 14 -0.30 -2.67 9.38
N LEU A 15 0.85 -2.75 8.71
CA LEU A 15 1.79 -1.64 8.63
C LEU A 15 1.40 -0.64 7.55
N PRO A 16 1.66 0.67 7.77
CA PRO A 16 1.39 1.68 6.78
C PRO A 16 2.45 1.69 5.67
N MET A 17 2.03 1.94 4.44
CA MET A 17 2.92 2.43 3.40
C MET A 17 3.32 3.88 3.72
N ALA A 18 4.60 4.22 3.55
CA ALA A 18 5.05 5.62 3.69
C ALA A 18 4.35 6.54 2.68
N SER A 19 4.10 7.80 3.05
CA SER A 19 3.41 8.75 2.18
C SER A 19 4.16 8.97 0.85
N PRO A 20 3.46 9.30 -0.26
CA PRO A 20 4.10 9.60 -1.53
C PRO A 20 5.16 10.71 -1.42
N LEU A 21 4.93 11.71 -0.56
CA LEU A 21 5.90 12.76 -0.25
C LEU A 21 7.21 12.18 0.31
N THR A 22 7.11 11.31 1.32
CA THR A 22 8.27 10.67 1.95
C THR A 22 9.01 9.78 0.96
N LEU A 23 8.27 8.99 0.17
CA LEU A 23 8.84 8.10 -0.84
C LEU A 23 9.56 8.87 -1.94
N ASN A 24 8.94 9.92 -2.48
CA ASN A 24 9.57 10.79 -3.48
C ASN A 24 10.86 11.41 -2.94
N ARG A 25 10.84 11.94 -1.70
CA ARG A 25 12.05 12.51 -1.07
C ARG A 25 13.18 11.48 -0.96
N ARG A 26 12.87 10.28 -0.46
CA ARG A 26 13.87 9.20 -0.30
C ARG A 26 14.41 8.72 -1.65
N LEU A 27 13.54 8.53 -2.64
CA LEU A 27 13.95 8.12 -3.99
C LEU A 27 14.82 9.16 -4.68
N SER A 28 14.49 10.45 -4.56
CA SER A 28 15.31 11.53 -5.11
C SER A 28 16.71 11.56 -4.49
N LEU A 29 16.81 11.36 -3.17
CA LEU A 29 18.10 11.25 -2.48
C LEU A 29 18.93 10.07 -3.00
N LEU A 30 18.30 8.89 -3.14
CA LEU A 30 18.96 7.69 -3.65
C LEU A 30 19.42 7.87 -5.10
N LYS A 31 18.56 8.40 -5.98
CA LYS A 31 18.91 8.69 -7.38
C LYS A 31 20.11 9.64 -7.47
N LYS A 32 20.13 10.70 -6.67
CA LYS A 32 21.24 11.66 -6.63
C LYS A 32 22.55 11.00 -6.19
N ARG A 33 22.56 10.31 -5.05
CA ARG A 33 23.79 9.74 -4.47
C ARG A 33 24.33 8.56 -5.27
N LEU A 34 23.45 7.69 -5.76
CA LEU A 34 23.85 6.53 -6.55
C LEU A 34 24.20 6.92 -7.99
N GLY A 35 23.50 7.89 -8.56
CA GLY A 35 23.82 8.44 -9.89
C GLY A 35 25.22 9.06 -9.94
N ALA A 36 25.64 9.77 -8.89
CA ALA A 36 27.01 10.29 -8.77
C ALA A 36 28.10 9.19 -8.76
N ARG A 37 27.71 7.93 -8.52
CA ARG A 37 28.59 6.76 -8.56
C ARG A 37 28.40 5.93 -9.84
N GLY A 38 27.70 6.46 -10.85
CA GLY A 38 27.40 5.76 -12.10
C GLY A 38 26.31 4.68 -11.98
N ILE A 39 25.60 4.59 -10.85
CA ILE A 39 24.59 3.55 -10.62
C ILE A 39 23.20 4.09 -11.02
N LYS A 40 22.59 3.48 -12.04
CA LYS A 40 21.24 3.83 -12.50
C LYS A 40 20.17 3.14 -11.65
N LEU A 41 19.41 3.93 -10.88
CA LEU A 41 18.30 3.42 -10.08
C LEU A 41 17.00 3.34 -10.89
N LYS A 42 16.49 2.12 -11.10
CA LYS A 42 15.11 1.88 -11.57
C LYS A 42 14.17 1.77 -10.38
N CYS A 43 13.16 2.63 -10.30
CA CYS A 43 12.17 2.64 -9.23
C CYS A 43 10.75 2.67 -9.76
N GLU A 44 9.84 2.00 -9.06
CA GLU A 44 8.40 2.15 -9.32
C GLU A 44 7.91 3.55 -8.94
N SER A 45 6.79 3.96 -9.54
CA SER A 45 6.16 5.24 -9.26
C SER A 45 5.50 5.22 -7.88
N PRO A 46 5.85 6.12 -6.95
CA PRO A 46 5.20 6.20 -5.64
C PRO A 46 3.69 6.43 -5.72
N ALA A 47 3.21 7.13 -6.75
CA ALA A 47 1.78 7.33 -6.97
C ALA A 47 1.08 6.03 -7.34
N TRP A 48 1.67 5.23 -8.23
CA TRP A 48 1.11 3.90 -8.57
C TRP A 48 1.24 2.91 -7.42
N SER A 49 2.32 2.96 -6.64
CA SER A 49 2.43 2.14 -5.43
C SER A 49 1.38 2.51 -4.38
N GLN A 50 0.94 3.77 -4.29
CA GLN A 50 -0.18 4.16 -3.42
C GLN A 50 -1.48 3.49 -3.88
N VAL A 51 -1.76 3.49 -5.20
CA VAL A 51 -2.89 2.75 -5.77
C VAL A 51 -2.79 1.27 -5.38
N GLN A 52 -1.63 0.63 -5.58
CA GLN A 52 -1.42 -0.76 -5.15
C GLN A 52 -1.63 -0.98 -3.65
N GLY A 53 -1.26 -0.01 -2.81
CA GLY A 53 -1.50 -0.03 -1.36
C GLY A 53 -2.99 -0.02 -1.01
N VAL A 54 -3.77 0.83 -1.67
CA VAL A 54 -5.23 0.84 -1.49
C VAL A 54 -5.84 -0.46 -1.99
N LEU A 55 -5.45 -0.95 -3.17
CA LEU A 55 -5.97 -2.20 -3.73
C LEU A 55 -5.64 -3.41 -2.83
N ALA A 56 -4.42 -3.46 -2.29
CA ALA A 56 -3.97 -4.57 -1.45
C ALA A 56 -4.67 -4.64 -0.09
N ARG A 57 -5.22 -3.51 0.38
CA ARG A 57 -5.93 -3.38 1.66
C ARG A 57 -7.42 -3.10 1.49
N GLY A 58 -7.93 -3.13 0.27
CA GLY A 58 -9.28 -2.73 -0.05
C GLY A 58 -10.35 -3.62 0.59
N ASP A 59 -11.49 -3.01 0.87
CA ASP A 59 -12.72 -3.68 1.31
C ASP A 59 -13.82 -3.50 0.24
N ILE A 60 -15.06 -3.81 0.59
CA ILE A 60 -16.20 -3.68 -0.31
C ILE A 60 -16.41 -2.24 -0.84
N LYS A 61 -15.99 -1.20 -0.13
CA LYS A 61 -16.11 0.20 -0.58
C LYS A 61 -15.20 0.48 -1.78
N LEU A 62 -14.07 -0.22 -1.88
CA LEU A 62 -13.19 -0.11 -3.03
C LEU A 62 -13.85 -0.64 -4.32
N ALA A 63 -14.80 -1.58 -4.22
CA ALA A 63 -15.49 -2.11 -5.39
C ALA A 63 -16.23 -1.02 -6.16
N GLU A 64 -16.84 -0.06 -5.45
CA GLU A 64 -17.53 1.08 -6.07
C GLU A 64 -16.55 1.99 -6.82
N VAL A 65 -15.38 2.24 -6.25
CA VAL A 65 -14.32 3.00 -6.94
C VAL A 65 -13.92 2.31 -8.23
N LEU A 66 -13.64 1.00 -8.17
CA LEU A 66 -13.23 0.21 -9.34
C LEU A 66 -14.28 0.24 -10.46
N ALA A 67 -15.56 0.14 -10.11
CA ALA A 67 -16.67 0.23 -11.07
C ALA A 67 -16.81 1.63 -11.72
N ASN A 68 -16.29 2.69 -11.08
CA ASN A 68 -16.35 4.07 -11.57
C ASN A 68 -15.06 4.53 -12.28
N ILE A 69 -14.07 3.65 -12.50
CA ILE A 69 -12.86 3.99 -13.26
C ILE A 69 -13.18 3.95 -14.76
N GLU A 70 -13.26 5.12 -15.38
CA GLU A 70 -13.46 5.26 -16.84
C GLU A 70 -12.18 5.04 -17.65
N GLU A 71 -11.02 5.37 -17.07
CA GLU A 71 -9.71 5.27 -17.71
C GLU A 71 -8.68 4.75 -16.70
N VAL A 72 -7.89 3.75 -17.10
CA VAL A 72 -6.80 3.19 -16.27
C VAL A 72 -5.61 4.15 -16.26
N SER A 73 -5.76 5.24 -15.52
CA SER A 73 -4.76 6.30 -15.35
C SER A 73 -4.78 6.81 -13.90
N LEU A 74 -3.72 7.48 -13.45
CA LEU A 74 -3.71 8.11 -12.13
C LEU A 74 -4.78 9.20 -12.00
N SER A 75 -5.12 9.88 -13.10
CA SER A 75 -6.22 10.84 -13.15
C SER A 75 -7.58 10.15 -13.04
N GLY A 76 -7.81 9.08 -13.79
CA GLY A 76 -9.04 8.28 -13.73
C GLY A 76 -9.26 7.72 -12.32
N TRP A 77 -8.21 7.14 -11.72
CA TRP A 77 -8.24 6.68 -10.32
C TRP A 77 -8.64 7.78 -9.34
N ARG A 78 -8.00 8.96 -9.39
CA ARG A 78 -8.32 10.07 -8.47
C ARG A 78 -9.76 10.56 -8.65
N LYS A 79 -10.25 10.64 -9.89
CA LYS A 79 -11.65 11.01 -10.18
C LYS A 79 -12.62 10.01 -9.54
N ALA A 80 -12.40 8.71 -9.74
CA ALA A 80 -13.25 7.66 -9.18
C ALA A 80 -13.23 7.64 -7.64
N VAL A 81 -12.04 7.72 -7.03
CA VAL A 81 -11.89 7.82 -5.56
C VAL A 81 -12.64 9.02 -5.01
N ASN A 82 -12.49 10.20 -5.62
CA ASN A 82 -13.16 11.41 -5.16
C ASN A 82 -14.68 11.30 -5.29
N LYS A 83 -15.17 10.73 -6.40
CA LYS A 83 -16.60 10.50 -6.64
C LYS A 83 -17.22 9.59 -5.57
N CYS A 84 -16.54 8.51 -5.21
CA CYS A 84 -16.99 7.55 -4.19
C CYS A 84 -16.56 7.91 -2.76
N GLN A 85 -15.91 9.06 -2.55
CA GLN A 85 -15.44 9.55 -1.25
C GLN A 85 -14.59 8.53 -0.45
N LEU A 86 -13.76 7.73 -1.15
CA LEU A 86 -12.93 6.72 -0.51
C LEU A 86 -11.71 7.37 0.19
N ASP A 87 -11.53 7.07 1.48
CA ASP A 87 -10.36 7.56 2.23
C ASP A 87 -9.09 6.76 1.90
N ILE A 88 -8.31 7.23 0.93
CA ILE A 88 -7.00 6.63 0.57
C ILE A 88 -6.06 6.52 1.78
N ASN A 89 -6.08 7.50 2.70
CA ASN A 89 -5.14 7.52 3.82
C ASN A 89 -5.41 6.37 4.78
N PHE A 90 -6.68 6.04 5.02
CA PHE A 90 -7.08 4.90 5.82
C PHE A 90 -6.49 3.58 5.29
N TYR A 91 -6.59 3.33 3.98
CA TYR A 91 -6.12 2.07 3.39
C TYR A 91 -4.60 2.04 3.18
N ALA A 92 -3.97 3.12 2.70
CA ALA A 92 -2.55 3.08 2.34
C ALA A 92 -1.62 3.49 3.50
N HIS A 93 -1.98 4.51 4.27
CA HIS A 93 -1.02 5.25 5.12
C HIS A 93 -1.27 5.13 6.61
N LYS A 94 -2.44 4.61 7.02
CA LYS A 94 -2.76 4.37 8.43
C LYS A 94 -2.20 3.02 8.88
N ARG A 95 -1.58 3.02 10.06
CA ARG A 95 -1.30 1.78 10.79
C ARG A 95 -2.62 1.21 11.29
N TRP A 96 -2.80 -0.07 11.08
CA TRP A 96 -3.95 -0.82 11.55
C TRP A 96 -3.59 -1.53 12.84
N ASP A 97 -4.54 -1.58 13.78
CA ASP A 97 -4.44 -2.42 14.97
C ASP A 97 -4.40 -3.90 14.55
N VAL A 98 -3.58 -4.69 15.23
CA VAL A 98 -3.38 -6.13 14.93
C VAL A 98 -4.58 -7.00 15.34
N GLY A 99 -5.43 -6.49 16.22
CA GLY A 99 -6.66 -7.13 16.68
C GLY A 99 -7.92 -6.69 15.94
N GLN A 100 -7.84 -5.72 15.04
CA GLN A 100 -9.02 -5.33 14.25
C GLN A 100 -9.40 -6.42 13.23
N GLU A 101 -10.67 -6.48 12.90
CA GLU A 101 -11.17 -7.33 11.83
C GLU A 101 -10.75 -6.78 10.45
N LEU A 102 -10.21 -7.65 9.60
CA LEU A 102 -9.69 -7.29 8.29
C LEU A 102 -10.64 -7.73 7.18
N PRO A 103 -10.71 -7.01 6.04
CA PRO A 103 -11.67 -7.31 4.97
C PRO A 103 -11.57 -8.74 4.40
N TRP A 104 -10.36 -9.32 4.40
CA TRP A 104 -10.11 -10.68 3.93
C TRP A 104 -10.21 -11.75 5.03
N ALA A 105 -10.62 -11.39 6.26
CA ALA A 105 -10.80 -12.37 7.35
C ALA A 105 -11.91 -13.39 7.04
N VAL A 106 -12.80 -13.09 6.09
CA VAL A 106 -13.83 -14.01 5.58
C VAL A 106 -13.25 -15.15 4.74
N LEU A 107 -11.99 -15.06 4.32
CA LEU A 107 -11.31 -16.08 3.52
C LEU A 107 -10.44 -16.95 4.42
N ASP A 108 -10.57 -18.27 4.29
CA ASP A 108 -9.60 -19.19 4.86
C ASP A 108 -8.37 -19.28 3.95
N LEU A 109 -7.30 -18.61 4.35
CA LEU A 109 -6.02 -18.60 3.64
C LEU A 109 -5.06 -19.71 4.12
N GLY A 110 -5.48 -20.58 5.03
CA GLY A 110 -4.62 -21.59 5.66
C GLY A 110 -3.55 -21.04 6.61
N ILE A 111 -3.57 -19.72 6.87
CA ILE A 111 -2.62 -19.03 7.74
C ILE A 111 -3.34 -18.53 8.98
N LYS A 112 -2.86 -18.92 10.15
CA LYS A 112 -3.44 -18.48 11.43
C LYS A 112 -3.07 -17.01 11.69
N PRO A 113 -4.03 -16.12 12.02
CA PRO A 113 -3.74 -14.72 12.33
C PRO A 113 -2.68 -14.52 13.41
N ASP A 114 -2.65 -15.39 14.43
CA ASP A 114 -1.65 -15.30 15.51
C ASP A 114 -0.24 -15.65 15.04
N GLN A 115 -0.08 -16.46 13.99
CA GLN A 115 1.22 -16.68 13.38
C GLN A 115 1.73 -15.39 12.72
N LEU A 116 0.87 -14.71 11.95
CA LEU A 116 1.21 -13.44 11.31
C LEU A 116 1.58 -12.36 12.34
N LYS A 117 0.88 -12.31 13.49
CA LYS A 117 1.22 -11.40 14.60
C LYS A 117 2.60 -11.70 15.20
N ARG A 118 2.91 -12.98 15.44
CA ARG A 118 4.23 -13.38 15.96
C ARG A 118 5.35 -13.05 14.99
N GLU A 119 5.14 -13.31 13.69
CA GLU A 119 6.11 -12.97 12.65
C GLU A 119 6.31 -11.46 12.52
N LEU A 120 5.25 -10.66 12.65
CA LEU A 120 5.36 -9.20 12.70
C LEU A 120 6.21 -8.73 13.88
N ASN A 121 5.94 -9.22 15.09
CA ASN A 121 6.68 -8.82 16.30
C ASN A 121 8.16 -9.15 16.14
N ARG A 122 8.49 -10.37 15.69
CA ARG A 122 9.87 -10.79 15.44
C ARG A 122 10.61 -9.92 14.42
N ALA A 123 9.90 -9.30 13.48
CA ALA A 123 10.49 -8.42 12.48
C ALA A 123 10.65 -6.96 12.95
N LEU A 124 9.99 -6.60 14.05
CA LEU A 124 10.06 -5.26 14.65
C LEU A 124 11.01 -5.19 15.85
N ASP A 125 11.31 -6.33 16.47
CA ASP A 125 12.39 -6.50 17.46
C ASP A 125 13.78 -6.31 16.82
#